data_AF-A0A938B9H9-F1
#
_entry.id   AF-A0A938B9H9-F1
#
_cell.length_a   1.000
_cell.length_b   1.000
_cell.length_c   1.000
_cell.angle_alpha   90.00
_cell.angle_beta   90.00
_cell.angle_gamma   90.00
#
_symmetry.space_group_name_H-M   'P 1'
#
loop_
_entity.id
_entity.type
_entity.pdbx_description
1 polymer ?
#
loop_
_entity_poly.entity_id
_entity_poly.type
_entity_poly.pdbx_seq_one_letter_code
_entity_poly.pdbx_strand_id
1 'polypeptide(L)' 'MPNQDRYWAYFDEAWKKVIERFFPQLLQFFVPELYFDVDFKKKVTFLDKEMEQLSKRSMKGAKYVDKLAKVY' A
#
# COMPACT_ATOMS: atom_id res chain seq x y z
N MET A 1 -31.22 8.74 1.12
CA MET A 1 -30.25 7.68 0.80
C MET A 1 -28.96 8.00 1.54
N PRO A 2 -28.29 7.05 2.20
CA PRO A 2 -27.00 7.34 2.80
C PRO A 2 -26.04 7.77 1.69
N ASN A 3 -25.24 8.79 1.98
CA ASN A 3 -24.35 9.41 1.01
C ASN A 3 -23.38 8.36 0.45
N GLN A 4 -23.54 8.01 -0.83
CA GLN A 4 -22.86 6.87 -1.47
C GLN A 4 -21.33 7.03 -1.44
N ASP A 5 -20.87 8.28 -1.42
CA ASP A 5 -19.46 8.68 -1.29
C ASP A 5 -18.84 8.25 0.06
N ARG A 6 -19.63 8.25 1.15
CA ARG A 6 -19.13 7.83 2.48
C ARG A 6 -18.94 6.32 2.57
N TYR A 7 -19.79 5.54 1.90
CA TYR A 7 -19.66 4.09 1.89
C TYR A 7 -18.41 3.66 1.12
N TRP A 8 -18.16 4.27 -0.04
CA TRP A 8 -16.99 3.97 -0.85
C TRP A 8 -15.68 4.32 -0.11
N ALA A 9 -15.62 5.49 0.55
CA ALA A 9 -14.46 5.87 1.36
C ALA A 9 -14.22 4.93 2.54
N TYR A 10 -15.28 4.44 3.19
CA TYR A 10 -15.16 3.49 4.30
C TYR A 10 -14.61 2.13 3.85
N PHE A 11 -15.16 1.58 2.75
CA PHE A 11 -14.62 0.35 2.19
C PHE A 11 -13.18 0.54 1.73
N ASP A 12 -12.88 1.70 1.13
CA ASP A 12 -11.52 2.04 0.69
C ASP A 12 -10.52 1.99 1.84
N GLU A 13 -10.84 2.65 2.94
CA GLU A 13 -10.00 2.65 4.14
C GLU A 13 -9.89 1.25 4.78
N ALA A 14 -10.97 0.47 4.77
CA ALA A 14 -10.99 -0.85 5.39
C ALA A 14 -10.05 -1.84 4.68
N TRP A 15 -10.12 -1.96 3.35
CA TRP A 15 -9.25 -2.89 2.62
C TRP A 15 -7.78 -2.45 2.69
N LYS A 16 -7.54 -1.14 2.69
CA LYS A 16 -6.22 -0.52 2.90
C LYS A 16 -5.60 -0.89 4.24
N LYS A 17 -6.38 -0.93 5.33
CA LYS A 17 -5.91 -1.36 6.65
C LYS A 17 -5.59 -2.84 6.72
N VAL A 18 -6.37 -3.67 6.02
CA VAL A 18 -6.10 -5.12 5.91
C VAL A 18 -4.75 -5.34 5.25
N ILE A 19 -4.44 -4.64 4.16
CA ILE A 19 -3.14 -4.76 3.49
C ILE A 19 -1.99 -4.37 4.41
N GLU A 20 -2.10 -3.25 5.14
CA GLU A 20 -1.04 -2.84 6.08
C GLU A 20 -0.83 -3.86 7.19
N ARG A 21 -1.93 -4.39 7.74
CA ARG A 21 -1.89 -5.35 8.85
C ARG A 21 -1.29 -6.69 8.43
N PHE A 22 -1.57 -7.11 7.21
CA PHE A 22 -1.16 -8.41 6.68
C PHE A 22 -0.03 -8.31 5.65
N PHE A 23 0.66 -7.16 5.59
CA PHE A 23 1.67 -6.91 4.55
C PHE A 23 2.74 -8.00 4.46
N PRO A 24 3.37 -8.47 5.57
CA PRO A 24 4.34 -9.56 5.51
C PRO A 24 3.72 -10.87 4.97
N GLN A 25 2.51 -11.23 5.43
CA GLN A 25 1.84 -12.46 5.00
C GLN A 25 1.42 -12.40 3.53
N LEU A 26 0.95 -11.24 3.07
CA LEU A 26 0.62 -11.01 1.67
C LEU A 26 1.88 -11.07 0.81
N LEU A 27 2.99 -10.49 1.27
CA LEU A 27 4.26 -10.56 0.55
C LEU A 27 4.76 -12.01 0.46
N GLN A 28 4.68 -12.78 1.54
CA GLN A 28 5.01 -14.21 1.56
C GLN A 28 4.13 -15.02 0.59
N PHE A 29 2.85 -14.68 0.50
CA PHE A 29 1.89 -15.41 -0.33
C PHE A 29 2.02 -15.08 -1.82
N PHE A 30 2.11 -13.80 -2.17
CA PHE A 30 2.12 -13.35 -3.57
C PHE A 30 3.51 -13.29 -4.19
N VAL A 31 4.53 -12.93 -3.41
CA VAL A 31 5.91 -12.71 -3.88
C VAL A 31 6.90 -13.28 -2.86
N PRO A 32 6.91 -14.62 -2.67
CA PRO A 32 7.71 -15.28 -1.63
C PRO A 32 9.21 -14.97 -1.73
N GLU A 33 9.74 -14.77 -2.93
CA GLU A 33 11.14 -14.38 -3.15
C GLU A 33 11.47 -13.05 -2.46
N LEU A 34 10.64 -12.03 -2.68
CA LEU A 34 10.81 -10.71 -2.07
C LEU A 34 10.61 -10.75 -0.55
N TYR A 35 9.76 -11.65 -0.05
CA TYR A 35 9.59 -11.82 1.40
C TYR A 35 10.91 -12.20 2.10
N PHE A 36 11.73 -13.06 1.49
CA PHE A 36 13.02 -13.46 2.10
C PHE A 36 14.07 -12.36 2.07
N ASP A 37 13.97 -11.43 1.12
CA ASP A 37 14.88 -10.29 0.99
C ASP A 37 14.57 -9.12 1.94
N VAL A 38 13.38 -9.13 2.56
CA VAL A 38 12.93 -8.04 3.44
C VAL A 38 13.32 -8.27 4.90
N ASP A 39 14.02 -7.31 5.49
CA ASP A 39 14.32 -7.27 6.92
C ASP A 39 13.11 -6.82 7.74
N PHE A 40 12.22 -7.78 8.06
CA PHE A 40 11.06 -7.55 8.93
C PHE A 40 11.39 -7.22 10.39
N LYS A 41 12.67 -7.26 10.82
CA LYS A 41 13.06 -6.72 12.13
C LYS A 41 12.94 -5.20 12.15
N LYS A 42 13.05 -4.56 10.98
CA LYS A 42 12.77 -3.14 10.80
C LYS A 42 11.29 -2.95 10.46
N LYS A 43 10.71 -1.91 11.06
CA LYS A 43 9.30 -1.56 10.81
C LYS A 43 9.12 -1.17 9.34
N VAL A 44 8.18 -1.82 8.65
CA VAL A 44 7.73 -1.41 7.32
C VAL A 44 7.03 -0.06 7.44
N THR A 45 7.46 0.92 6.65
CA THR A 45 6.89 2.27 6.65
C THR A 45 6.09 2.48 5.38
N PHE A 46 4.79 2.74 5.52
CA PHE A 46 3.94 3.11 4.40
C PHE A 46 4.08 4.60 4.10
N LEU A 47 4.37 4.94 2.84
CA LEU A 47 4.68 6.29 2.35
C LEU A 47 3.50 6.88 1.57
N ASP A 48 2.30 6.82 2.16
CA ASP A 48 1.05 7.23 1.49
C ASP A 48 1.09 8.72 1.08
N LYS A 49 1.69 9.60 1.89
CA LYS A 49 1.81 11.04 1.60
C LYS A 49 2.86 11.40 0.55
N GLU A 50 3.95 10.65 0.48
CA GLU A 50 5.01 10.92 -0.52
C GLU A 50 4.58 10.45 -1.91
N MET A 51 3.63 9.52 -1.97
CA MET A 51 3.10 9.04 -3.23
C MET A 51 2.33 10.11 -4.01
N GLU A 52 1.56 10.98 -3.34
CA GLU A 52 0.90 12.13 -3.99
C GLU A 52 1.90 13.13 -4.61
N GLN A 53 3.12 13.21 -4.07
CA GLN A 53 4.18 14.06 -4.61
C GLN A 53 4.94 13.38 -5.75
N LEU A 54 5.17 12.06 -5.65
CA LEU A 54 5.84 11.26 -6.68
C LEU A 54 4.95 11.05 -7.91
N SER A 55 3.64 10.85 -7.72
CA SER A 55 2.67 10.72 -8.82
C SER A 55 2.58 11.98 -9.67
N LYS A 56 2.74 13.18 -9.07
CA LYS A 56 2.81 14.45 -9.78
C LYS A 56 4.11 14.65 -10.59
N ARG A 57 5.21 13.98 -10.22
CA ARG A 57 6.52 14.15 -10.87
C ARG A 57 6.84 13.08 -11.92
N SER A 58 6.16 11.93 -11.92
CA SER A 58 6.48 10.80 -12.79
C SER A 58 5.45 10.61 -13.92
N MET A 59 5.45 11.51 -14.91
CA MET A 59 4.76 11.28 -16.19
C MET A 59 5.60 10.38 -17.11
N LYS A 60 5.78 9.10 -16.76
CA LYS A 60 6.21 8.04 -17.69
C LYS A 60 5.87 6.67 -17.08
N GLY A 61 4.78 6.09 -17.55
CA GLY A 61 4.29 4.77 -17.15
C GLY A 61 3.26 4.88 -16.03
N ALA A 62 1.99 4.62 -16.37
CA ALA A 62 0.88 4.57 -15.44
C ALA A 62 1.14 3.51 -14.36
N LYS A 63 1.66 3.94 -13.21
CA LYS A 63 1.70 3.13 -12.00
C LYS A 63 0.61 3.67 -11.10
N TYR A 64 -0.57 3.08 -11.21
CA TYR A 64 -1.61 3.16 -10.18
C TYR A 64 -1.10 2.47 -8.93
N VAL A 65 -0.16 3.11 -8.24
CA VAL A 65 0.19 2.69 -6.89
C VAL A 65 -0.84 3.41 -6.00
N ASP A 66 -1.46 2.70 -5.09
CA ASP A 66 -2.39 3.30 -4.13
C ASP A 66 -1.74 3.34 -2.73
N LYS A 67 -0.74 2.47 -2.52
CA LYS A 67 0.12 2.42 -1.32
C LYS A 67 1.54 1.99 -1.66
N LEU A 68 2.51 2.66 -1.05
CA LEU A 68 3.93 2.34 -1.21
C LEU A 68 4.52 1.96 0.15
N ALA A 69 5.12 0.77 0.24
CA ALA A 69 5.76 0.29 1.45
C ALA A 69 7.29 0.37 1.31
N LYS A 70 7.95 1.07 2.23
CA LYS A 70 9.40 1.04 2.36
C LYS A 70 9.79 -0.14 3.22
N VAL A 71 10.58 -1.03 2.62
CA VAL A 71 11.21 -2.20 3.24
C VAL A 71 12.74 -2.01 3.25
N TYR A 72 13.45 -2.80 4.04
CA TYR A 72 14.90 -2.69 4.27
C TYR A 72 15.61 -4.00 4.00
#